data_AF-D2ATQ8-F1
#
_entry.id   AF-D2ATQ8-F1
#
_cell.length_a   1.000
_cell.length_b   1.000
_cell.length_c   1.000
_cell.angle_alpha   90.00
_cell.angle_beta   90.00
_cell.angle_gamma   90.00
#
_symmetry.space_group_name_H-M   'P 1'
#
loop_
_entity.id
_entity.type
_entity.pdbx_description
1 polymer ?
#
loop_
_entity_poly.entity_id
_entity_poly.type
_entity_poly.pdbx_seq_one_letter_code
_entity_poly.pdbx_strand_id
1 'polypeptide(L)'
;MPGPGRPRGYAVIDLETTGLRPSWNDRVIEIGIVHLDLSGEVTGEWATLVNPGRDLGPQHIHGITAADIRHAPAFGEIAGAVAERLDGRVVAAHNLPFDAGFLSHEFGRLGLDTPLDHTAGVCTMAWSAQFLPGAPRSLAACCARAGVSLNGHHEALADARAAAGLLRHYLALAGPAAPWEPLIEAVRGAAWPAAGDPGTAGVRRGVAAERDPHFLTRIADRPATPPRPEAATSYLALLDRALLDHHVSVAESDALVRLASALGLGRGEAERLHLGYLAALARTVLSEGPVTEDDRHELALVAALLGLPAEAADRALAGDPASPPPDFTRFRLSPGDLVVFTGEMDGPRDDWEWRALQAGYIPHGYITRKVRLLVAADPDSLSAKARKARDYGIPIVTPDAFARMLG
;
A
#
# COMPACT_ATOMS: atom_id res chain seq x y z
N MET A 1 32.10 -26.05 24.19
CA MET A 1 31.81 -24.68 24.66
C MET A 1 31.07 -23.97 23.54
N PRO A 2 29.80 -23.56 23.71
CA PRO A 2 29.14 -22.71 22.72
C PRO A 2 29.88 -21.36 22.69
N GLY A 3 30.12 -20.81 21.49
CA GLY A 3 30.90 -19.59 21.31
C GLY A 3 30.30 -18.38 22.04
N PRO A 4 31.13 -17.37 22.38
CA PRO A 4 30.65 -16.15 23.01
C PRO A 4 29.73 -15.37 22.05
N GLY A 5 28.57 -14.91 22.54
CA GLY A 5 27.88 -13.74 21.96
C GLY A 5 26.56 -13.92 21.21
N ARG A 6 25.94 -15.12 21.12
CA ARG A 6 24.59 -15.22 20.51
C ARG A 6 23.58 -14.45 21.39
N PRO A 7 22.78 -13.52 20.85
CA PRO A 7 21.82 -12.75 21.63
C PRO A 7 20.84 -13.66 22.38
N ARG A 8 20.36 -13.22 23.54
CA ARG A 8 19.42 -13.97 24.38
C ARG A 8 18.21 -13.11 24.72
N GLY A 9 17.05 -13.74 24.79
CA GLY A 9 15.79 -13.08 25.10
C GLY A 9 14.70 -13.49 24.13
N TYR A 10 13.79 -12.56 23.85
CA TYR A 10 12.60 -12.78 23.05
C TYR A 10 12.64 -11.91 21.79
N ALA A 11 12.09 -12.43 20.70
CA ALA A 11 11.75 -11.66 19.52
C ALA A 11 10.23 -11.69 19.38
N VAL A 12 9.59 -10.60 19.82
CA VAL A 12 8.15 -10.44 19.73
C VAL A 12 7.81 -9.94 18.33
N ILE A 13 7.04 -10.72 17.58
CA ILE A 13 6.67 -10.43 16.21
C ILE A 13 5.17 -10.14 16.11
N ASP A 14 4.83 -9.37 15.09
CA ASP A 14 3.47 -9.20 14.60
C ASP A 14 3.53 -8.94 13.09
N LEU A 15 2.55 -9.44 12.34
CA LEU A 15 2.50 -9.36 10.89
C LEU A 15 1.17 -8.78 10.40
N GLU A 16 1.25 -7.81 9.50
CA GLU A 16 0.12 -7.50 8.63
C GLU A 16 0.19 -8.36 7.37
N THR A 17 -0.98 -8.79 6.89
CA THR A 17 -1.08 -9.78 5.82
C THR A 17 -2.20 -9.43 4.83
N THR A 18 -2.10 -9.92 3.60
CA THR A 18 -3.14 -9.68 2.57
C THR A 18 -4.46 -10.40 2.83
N GLY A 19 -4.54 -11.22 3.88
CA GLY A 19 -5.65 -12.12 4.16
C GLY A 19 -5.32 -13.08 5.30
N LEU A 20 -6.16 -14.08 5.52
CA LEU A 20 -6.10 -14.88 6.76
C LEU A 20 -5.30 -16.18 6.63
N ARG A 21 -4.95 -16.62 5.41
CA ARG A 21 -4.42 -17.97 5.18
C ARG A 21 -3.28 -18.00 4.17
N PRO A 22 -2.06 -18.40 4.58
CA PRO A 22 -0.96 -18.61 3.64
C PRO A 22 -1.28 -19.67 2.57
N SER A 23 -2.10 -20.67 2.90
CA SER A 23 -2.55 -21.71 1.95
C SER A 23 -3.46 -21.17 0.84
N TRP A 24 -4.03 -19.97 1.01
CA TRP A 24 -4.76 -19.24 -0.05
C TRP A 24 -3.85 -18.26 -0.79
N ASN A 25 -2.53 -18.48 -0.65
CA ASN A 25 -1.47 -17.64 -1.19
C ASN A 25 -1.47 -16.21 -0.60
N ASP A 26 -2.14 -15.98 0.54
CA ASP A 26 -2.03 -14.70 1.26
C ASP A 26 -0.60 -14.49 1.71
N ARG A 27 -0.19 -13.22 1.75
CA ARG A 27 1.22 -12.84 1.88
C ARG A 27 1.42 -11.86 3.01
N VAL A 28 2.64 -11.82 3.54
CA VAL A 28 3.06 -10.80 4.51
C VAL A 28 3.23 -9.47 3.79
N ILE A 29 2.70 -8.39 4.37
CA ILE A 29 2.78 -7.01 3.85
C ILE A 29 3.45 -6.04 4.82
N GLU A 30 3.56 -6.40 6.08
CA GLU A 30 4.39 -5.68 7.06
C GLU A 30 4.87 -6.65 8.13
N ILE A 31 6.07 -6.39 8.67
CA ILE A 31 6.65 -7.13 9.78
C ILE A 31 7.05 -6.14 10.87
N GLY A 32 6.57 -6.34 12.09
CA GLY A 32 7.07 -5.71 13.30
C GLY A 32 7.86 -6.71 14.14
N ILE A 33 9.04 -6.30 14.64
CA ILE A 33 9.85 -7.11 15.55
C ILE A 33 10.33 -6.22 16.71
N VAL A 34 10.03 -6.65 17.94
CA VAL A 34 10.51 -6.05 19.18
C VAL A 34 11.37 -7.06 19.92
N HIS A 35 12.62 -6.70 20.18
CA HIS A 35 13.53 -7.53 20.97
C HIS A 35 13.39 -7.21 22.45
N LEU A 36 13.22 -8.26 23.25
CA LEU A 36 13.26 -8.18 24.70
C LEU A 36 14.46 -8.95 25.23
N ASP A 37 15.06 -8.51 26.32
CA ASP A 37 15.95 -9.34 27.11
C ASP A 37 15.18 -10.39 27.94
N LEU A 38 15.90 -11.19 28.73
CA LEU A 38 15.28 -12.23 29.56
C LEU A 38 14.39 -11.68 30.69
N SER A 39 14.56 -10.42 31.09
CA SER A 39 13.67 -9.74 32.04
C SER A 39 12.42 -9.12 31.40
N GLY A 40 12.36 -9.09 30.07
CA GLY A 40 11.25 -8.48 29.32
C GLY A 40 11.47 -7.00 29.01
N GLU A 41 12.69 -6.48 29.16
CA GLU A 41 13.04 -5.09 28.82
C GLU A 41 13.37 -4.97 27.34
N VAL A 42 12.91 -3.89 26.70
CA VAL A 42 13.10 -3.66 25.26
C VAL A 42 14.57 -3.35 24.97
N THR A 43 15.16 -4.12 24.05
CA THR A 43 16.56 -3.98 23.63
C THR A 43 16.73 -3.53 22.19
N GLY A 44 15.66 -3.58 21.39
CA GLY A 44 15.69 -3.17 20.00
C GLY A 44 14.35 -3.33 19.33
N GLU A 45 14.18 -2.62 18.22
CA GLU A 45 12.97 -2.65 17.41
C GLU A 45 13.33 -2.57 15.94
N TRP A 46 12.57 -3.27 15.12
CA TRP A 46 12.70 -3.22 13.69
C TRP A 46 11.35 -3.45 13.04
N ALA A 47 11.10 -2.74 11.95
CA ALA A 47 9.91 -2.96 11.15
C ALA A 47 10.19 -2.65 9.68
N THR A 48 9.46 -3.34 8.82
CA THR A 48 9.46 -3.06 7.38
C THR A 48 8.12 -3.44 6.76
N LEU A 49 7.69 -2.63 5.80
CA LEU A 49 6.76 -3.04 4.77
C LEU A 49 7.39 -4.13 3.91
N VAL A 50 6.54 -4.97 3.33
CA VAL A 50 6.91 -6.06 2.42
C VAL A 50 6.03 -5.96 1.20
N ASN A 51 6.64 -5.95 0.02
CA ASN A 51 5.89 -6.03 -1.23
C ASN A 51 5.44 -7.48 -1.47
N PRO A 52 4.13 -7.78 -1.43
CA PRO A 52 3.64 -9.15 -1.60
C PRO A 52 3.60 -9.57 -3.08
N GLY A 53 3.79 -8.64 -4.03
CA GLY A 53 3.66 -8.89 -5.46
C GLY A 53 2.24 -9.26 -5.91
N ARG A 54 1.23 -8.96 -5.08
CA ARG A 54 -0.19 -9.23 -5.29
C ARG A 54 -1.07 -8.17 -4.63
N ASP A 55 -2.38 -8.31 -4.81
CA ASP A 55 -3.40 -7.49 -4.15
C ASP A 55 -3.24 -7.52 -2.62
N LEU A 56 -3.39 -6.34 -2.00
CA LEU A 56 -3.18 -6.09 -0.58
C LEU A 56 -4.31 -6.63 0.31
N GLY A 57 -5.45 -7.02 -0.26
CA GLY A 57 -6.62 -7.40 0.54
C GLY A 57 -7.32 -6.16 1.14
N PRO A 58 -8.02 -6.32 2.28
CA PRO A 58 -8.84 -5.27 2.91
C PRO A 58 -7.98 -4.16 3.53
N GLN A 59 -7.56 -3.19 2.72
CA GLN A 59 -6.69 -2.09 3.16
C GLN A 59 -7.28 -1.23 4.27
N HIS A 60 -8.61 -1.20 4.43
CA HIS A 60 -9.28 -0.50 5.52
C HIS A 60 -8.98 -1.11 6.91
N ILE A 61 -8.51 -2.36 6.97
CA ILE A 61 -8.12 -3.03 8.22
C ILE A 61 -6.74 -2.57 8.65
N HIS A 62 -5.76 -2.64 7.76
CA HIS A 62 -4.34 -2.42 8.09
C HIS A 62 -3.81 -1.03 7.68
N GLY A 63 -4.51 -0.28 6.85
CA GLY A 63 -4.15 1.09 6.44
C GLY A 63 -2.90 1.18 5.54
N ILE A 64 -2.45 0.08 4.93
CA ILE A 64 -1.29 0.06 4.02
C ILE A 64 -1.81 0.19 2.60
N THR A 65 -1.33 1.19 1.86
CA THR A 65 -1.72 1.44 0.47
C THR A 65 -0.76 0.76 -0.50
N ALA A 66 -1.17 0.56 -1.76
CA ALA A 66 -0.25 0.08 -2.79
C ALA A 66 0.90 1.07 -3.07
N ALA A 67 0.70 2.37 -2.81
CA ALA A 67 1.77 3.36 -2.87
C ALA A 67 2.84 3.13 -1.79
N ASP A 68 2.45 2.79 -0.56
CA ASP A 68 3.39 2.49 0.54
C ASP A 68 4.33 1.32 0.21
N ILE A 69 3.80 0.25 -0.38
CA ILE A 69 4.56 -0.99 -0.63
C ILE A 69 5.35 -1.00 -1.95
N ARG A 70 5.20 0.01 -2.81
CA ARG A 70 5.87 0.06 -4.13
C ARG A 70 7.38 -0.10 -4.02
N HIS A 71 7.98 0.64 -3.09
CA HIS A 71 9.42 0.61 -2.81
C HIS A 71 9.77 -0.31 -1.65
N ALA A 72 8.78 -1.00 -1.08
CA ALA A 72 9.04 -2.01 -0.08
C ALA A 72 9.75 -3.21 -0.73
N PRO A 73 10.72 -3.80 -0.02
CA PRO A 73 11.40 -4.99 -0.50
C PRO A 73 10.42 -6.16 -0.61
N ALA A 74 10.65 -7.06 -1.56
CA ALA A 74 10.03 -8.38 -1.52
C ALA A 74 10.57 -9.18 -0.33
N PHE A 75 9.81 -10.17 0.16
CA PHE A 75 10.24 -10.97 1.31
C PHE A 75 11.63 -11.60 1.14
N GLY A 76 11.99 -12.05 -0.08
CA GLY A 76 13.31 -12.62 -0.37
C GLY A 76 14.48 -11.67 -0.12
N GLU A 77 14.26 -10.35 -0.22
CA GLU A 77 15.29 -9.33 -0.01
C GLU A 77 15.49 -9.02 1.49
N ILE A 78 14.50 -9.33 2.34
CA ILE A 78 14.56 -9.14 3.80
C ILE A 78 14.68 -10.43 4.60
N ALA A 79 14.59 -11.60 3.96
CA ALA A 79 14.61 -12.89 4.63
C ALA A 79 15.84 -13.06 5.54
N GLY A 80 17.00 -12.52 5.14
CA GLY A 80 18.21 -12.48 5.94
C GLY A 80 18.11 -11.61 7.18
N ALA A 81 17.65 -10.37 6.99
CA ALA A 81 17.42 -9.43 8.06
C ALA A 81 16.42 -9.97 9.10
N VAL A 82 15.37 -10.65 8.65
CA VAL A 82 14.38 -11.32 9.51
C VAL A 82 15.02 -12.50 10.24
N ALA A 83 15.68 -13.42 9.53
CA ALA A 83 16.32 -14.59 10.13
C ALA A 83 17.34 -14.21 11.21
N GLU A 84 18.21 -13.24 10.94
CA GLU A 84 19.19 -12.73 11.91
C GLU A 84 18.53 -12.17 13.18
N ARG A 85 17.41 -11.45 13.02
CA ARG A 85 16.69 -10.85 14.16
C ARG A 85 15.98 -11.88 15.01
N LEU A 86 15.61 -13.03 14.45
CA LEU A 86 14.96 -14.12 15.17
C LEU A 86 15.97 -15.15 15.69
N ASP A 87 17.17 -15.18 15.13
CA ASP A 87 18.23 -16.09 15.53
C ASP A 87 18.60 -15.95 17.01
N GLY A 88 18.63 -17.09 17.71
CA GLY A 88 18.97 -17.18 19.13
C GLY A 88 17.93 -16.65 20.12
N ARG A 89 16.76 -16.19 19.66
CA ARG A 89 15.70 -15.62 20.50
C ARG A 89 14.42 -16.46 20.48
N VAL A 90 13.73 -16.52 21.61
CA VAL A 90 12.41 -17.15 21.67
C VAL A 90 11.43 -16.27 20.91
N VAL A 91 10.87 -16.82 19.82
CA VAL A 91 9.85 -16.11 19.05
C VAL A 91 8.58 -16.05 19.88
N ALA A 92 8.02 -14.85 19.99
CA ALA A 92 6.77 -14.59 20.69
C ALA A 92 5.83 -13.80 19.78
N ALA A 93 4.53 -14.00 19.91
CA ALA A 93 3.53 -13.17 19.25
C ALA A 93 2.23 -13.18 20.07
N HIS A 94 1.29 -12.30 19.74
CA HIS A 94 -0.02 -12.41 20.35
C HIS A 94 -0.74 -13.66 19.88
N ASN A 95 -0.78 -13.91 18.57
CA ASN A 95 -1.37 -15.11 17.98
C ASN A 95 -0.32 -15.93 17.22
N LEU A 96 0.66 -16.48 17.95
CA LEU A 96 1.81 -17.17 17.36
C LEU A 96 1.49 -18.17 16.23
N PRO A 97 0.45 -19.02 16.30
CA PRO A 97 0.13 -19.92 15.19
C PRO A 97 -0.14 -19.21 13.86
N PHE A 98 -0.70 -18.00 13.91
CA PHE A 98 -0.95 -17.15 12.75
C PHE A 98 0.37 -16.58 12.22
N ASP A 99 1.11 -15.84 13.04
CA ASP A 99 2.36 -15.18 12.64
C ASP A 99 3.44 -16.18 12.18
N ALA A 100 3.63 -17.25 12.97
CA ALA A 100 4.55 -18.32 12.63
C ALA A 100 4.16 -19.01 11.32
N GLY A 101 2.86 -19.23 11.09
CA GLY A 101 2.35 -19.83 9.86
C GLY A 101 2.69 -19.00 8.62
N PHE A 102 2.53 -17.68 8.70
CA PHE A 102 2.89 -16.76 7.61
C PHE A 102 4.40 -16.68 7.38
N LEU A 103 5.21 -16.53 8.44
CA LEU A 103 6.67 -16.51 8.30
C LEU A 103 7.21 -17.81 7.71
N SER A 104 6.82 -18.96 8.26
CA SER A 104 7.26 -20.27 7.75
C SER A 104 6.84 -20.47 6.30
N HIS A 105 5.67 -19.97 5.89
CA HIS A 105 5.25 -20.00 4.49
C HIS A 105 6.13 -19.11 3.59
N GLU A 106 6.44 -17.88 4.01
CA GLU A 106 7.30 -16.98 3.22
C GLU A 106 8.73 -17.51 3.07
N PHE A 107 9.33 -18.07 4.13
CA PHE A 107 10.62 -18.77 4.03
C PHE A 107 10.52 -20.03 3.15
N GLY A 108 9.46 -20.81 3.29
CA GLY A 108 9.21 -21.99 2.46
C GLY A 108 9.10 -21.68 0.96
N ARG A 109 8.55 -20.51 0.60
CA ARG A 109 8.53 -20.02 -0.80
C ARG A 109 9.93 -19.75 -1.37
N LEU A 110 10.93 -19.55 -0.52
CA LEU A 110 12.35 -19.42 -0.88
C LEU A 110 13.09 -20.76 -0.84
N GLY A 111 12.41 -21.87 -0.52
CA GLY A 111 13.03 -23.17 -0.30
C GLY A 111 13.84 -23.25 0.98
N LEU A 112 13.52 -22.41 1.97
CA LEU A 112 14.22 -22.35 3.26
C LEU A 112 13.34 -22.92 4.37
N ASP A 113 13.86 -23.92 5.07
CA ASP A 113 13.25 -24.43 6.29
C ASP A 113 13.58 -23.51 7.47
N THR A 114 12.62 -23.35 8.38
CA THR A 114 12.79 -22.54 9.60
C THR A 114 12.58 -23.40 10.84
N PRO A 115 13.19 -23.02 11.98
CA PRO A 115 12.93 -23.69 13.26
C PRO A 115 11.57 -23.30 13.88
N LEU A 116 10.77 -22.46 13.21
CA LEU A 116 9.45 -22.05 13.66
C LEU A 116 8.42 -23.16 13.40
N ASP A 117 8.01 -23.82 14.46
CA ASP A 117 6.73 -24.51 14.51
C ASP A 117 5.77 -23.81 15.49
N HIS A 118 4.51 -24.24 15.52
CA HIS A 118 3.44 -23.67 16.35
C HIS A 118 3.61 -23.96 17.86
N THR A 119 4.64 -24.71 18.25
CA THR A 119 4.96 -25.10 19.63
C THR A 119 6.30 -24.56 20.13
N ALA A 120 7.16 -24.07 19.23
CA ALA A 120 8.53 -23.63 19.50
C ALA A 120 8.65 -22.19 20.02
N GLY A 121 7.55 -21.55 20.43
CA GLY A 121 7.55 -20.15 20.85
C GLY A 121 6.47 -19.80 21.89
N VAL A 122 6.31 -18.50 22.13
CA VAL A 122 5.40 -17.94 23.13
C VAL A 122 4.18 -17.31 22.47
N CYS A 123 2.99 -17.70 22.90
CA CYS A 123 1.73 -17.14 22.44
C CYS A 123 1.03 -16.39 23.58
N THR A 124 1.04 -15.06 23.56
CA THR A 124 0.47 -14.26 24.66
C THR A 124 -1.06 -14.34 24.72
N MET A 125 -1.73 -14.64 23.59
CA MET A 125 -3.16 -14.98 23.57
C MET A 125 -3.44 -16.35 24.19
N ALA A 126 -2.57 -17.34 23.98
CA ALA A 126 -2.71 -18.65 24.61
C ALA A 126 -2.63 -18.52 26.13
N TRP A 127 -1.69 -17.70 26.60
CA TRP A 127 -1.41 -17.49 28.01
C TRP A 127 -2.36 -16.54 28.72
N SER A 128 -3.14 -15.73 28.00
CA SER A 128 -4.06 -14.77 28.62
C SER A 128 -5.06 -15.44 29.56
N ALA A 129 -5.46 -16.69 29.30
CA ALA A 129 -6.36 -17.45 30.19
C ALA A 129 -5.75 -17.69 31.59
N GLN A 130 -4.43 -17.83 31.68
CA GLN A 130 -3.71 -18.04 32.93
C GLN A 130 -3.41 -16.73 33.64
N PHE A 131 -2.90 -15.72 32.92
CA PHE A 131 -2.42 -14.48 33.53
C PHE A 131 -3.47 -13.37 33.62
N LEU A 132 -4.50 -13.41 32.78
CA LEU A 132 -5.59 -12.43 32.72
C LEU A 132 -6.96 -13.15 32.76
N PRO A 133 -7.27 -13.90 33.84
CA PRO A 133 -8.49 -14.69 33.91
C PRO A 133 -9.74 -13.81 33.71
N GLY A 134 -10.64 -14.27 32.84
CA GLY A 134 -11.89 -13.58 32.51
C GLY A 134 -11.74 -12.38 31.58
N ALA A 135 -10.56 -12.10 31.03
CA ALA A 135 -10.42 -11.16 29.91
C ALA A 135 -10.74 -11.84 28.57
N PRO A 136 -11.38 -11.15 27.61
CA PRO A 136 -11.38 -11.58 26.21
C PRO A 136 -9.95 -11.74 25.70
N ARG A 137 -9.77 -12.62 24.71
CA ARG A 137 -8.43 -13.03 24.25
C ARG A 137 -7.83 -12.13 23.16
N SER A 138 -8.53 -11.08 22.72
CA SER A 138 -7.98 -10.16 21.73
C SER A 138 -6.85 -9.32 22.32
N LEU A 139 -5.95 -8.82 21.46
CA LEU A 139 -4.80 -8.02 21.87
C LEU A 139 -5.26 -6.79 22.66
N ALA A 140 -6.23 -6.05 22.11
CA ALA A 140 -6.82 -4.89 22.75
C ALA A 140 -7.40 -5.18 24.14
N ALA A 141 -8.13 -6.28 24.30
CA ALA A 141 -8.74 -6.64 25.58
C ALA A 141 -7.69 -7.07 26.62
N CYS A 142 -6.66 -7.82 26.19
CA CYS A 142 -5.56 -8.19 27.06
C CYS A 142 -4.77 -6.96 27.49
N CYS A 143 -4.45 -6.04 26.56
CA CYS A 143 -3.72 -4.81 26.83
C CYS A 143 -4.47 -3.91 27.81
N ALA A 144 -5.78 -3.71 27.58
CA ALA A 144 -6.64 -2.95 28.48
C ALA A 144 -6.65 -3.54 29.90
N ARG A 145 -6.70 -4.87 30.05
CA ARG A 145 -6.66 -5.52 31.36
C ARG A 145 -5.31 -5.41 32.06
N ALA A 146 -4.21 -5.50 31.29
CA ALA A 146 -2.85 -5.44 31.80
C ALA A 146 -2.31 -4.01 32.02
N GLY A 147 -3.07 -2.99 31.61
CA GLY A 147 -2.60 -1.59 31.65
C GLY A 147 -1.52 -1.29 30.60
N VAL A 148 -1.49 -2.03 29.49
CA VAL A 148 -0.56 -1.85 28.38
C VAL A 148 -1.22 -0.94 27.33
N SER A 149 -0.48 0.07 26.86
CA SER A 149 -0.96 0.96 25.80
C SER A 149 -0.97 0.27 24.44
N LEU A 150 -2.05 0.48 23.68
CA LEU A 150 -2.20 0.05 22.29
C LEU A 150 -2.57 1.27 21.45
N ASN A 151 -1.54 1.98 20.97
CA ASN A 151 -1.70 3.14 20.09
C ASN A 151 -1.25 2.74 18.68
N GLY A 152 -2.06 3.03 17.66
CA GLY A 152 -1.74 2.63 16.28
C GLY A 152 -2.05 1.15 16.00
N HIS A 153 -3.17 0.63 16.53
CA HIS A 153 -3.60 -0.75 16.26
C HIS A 153 -3.69 -0.99 14.74
N HIS A 154 -3.26 -2.18 14.29
CA HIS A 154 -3.09 -2.54 12.87
C HIS A 154 -1.88 -1.89 12.17
N GLU A 155 -0.91 -1.41 12.97
CA GLU A 155 0.48 -1.24 12.56
C GLU A 155 1.32 -2.35 13.22
N ALA A 156 2.03 -3.15 12.41
CA ALA A 156 2.70 -4.36 12.92
C ALA A 156 3.68 -4.05 14.06
N LEU A 157 4.41 -2.93 13.99
CA LEU A 157 5.33 -2.57 15.07
C LEU A 157 4.59 -2.13 16.35
N ALA A 158 3.46 -1.44 16.22
CA ALA A 158 2.65 -1.04 17.37
C ALA A 158 2.05 -2.26 18.07
N ASP A 159 1.52 -3.21 17.30
CA ASP A 159 0.92 -4.43 17.83
C ASP A 159 2.00 -5.36 18.44
N ALA A 160 3.19 -5.45 17.82
CA ALA A 160 4.35 -6.13 18.41
C ALA A 160 4.80 -5.50 19.74
N ARG A 161 4.82 -4.16 19.85
CA ARG A 161 5.12 -3.46 21.12
C ARG A 161 4.09 -3.75 22.20
N ALA A 162 2.81 -3.80 21.84
CA ALA A 162 1.74 -4.14 22.77
C ALA A 162 1.85 -5.60 23.24
N ALA A 163 2.09 -6.53 22.33
CA ALA A 163 2.36 -7.93 22.65
C ALA A 163 3.61 -8.10 23.54
N ALA A 164 4.65 -7.27 23.32
CA ALA A 164 5.85 -7.24 24.14
C ALA A 164 5.56 -6.73 25.56
N GLY A 165 4.72 -5.68 25.68
CA GLY A 165 4.23 -5.19 26.97
C GLY A 165 3.43 -6.26 27.73
N LEU A 166 2.58 -7.03 27.03
CA LEU A 166 1.87 -8.18 27.62
C LEU A 166 2.83 -9.27 28.08
N LEU A 167 3.82 -9.62 27.26
CA LEU A 167 4.82 -10.61 27.64
C LEU A 167 5.56 -10.17 28.90
N ARG A 168 6.06 -8.92 28.95
CA ARG A 168 6.68 -8.35 30.16
C ARG A 168 5.77 -8.42 31.38
N HIS A 169 4.48 -8.12 31.23
CA HIS A 169 3.51 -8.24 32.31
C HIS A 169 3.38 -9.68 32.82
N TYR A 170 3.32 -10.67 31.92
CA TYR A 170 3.25 -12.08 32.29
C TYR A 170 4.54 -12.58 32.95
N LEU A 171 5.70 -12.13 32.46
CA LEU A 171 7.01 -12.41 33.08
C LEU A 171 7.04 -11.91 34.52
N ALA A 172 6.56 -10.69 34.78
CA ALA A 172 6.50 -10.11 36.11
C ALA A 172 5.55 -10.88 37.05
N LEU A 173 4.41 -11.36 36.55
CA LEU A 173 3.46 -12.16 37.33
C LEU A 173 3.96 -13.58 37.65
N ALA A 174 4.69 -14.20 36.72
CA ALA A 174 5.20 -15.57 36.92
C ALA A 174 6.39 -15.63 37.89
N GLY A 175 7.19 -14.56 37.99
CA GLY A 175 8.37 -14.52 38.85
C GLY A 175 9.39 -15.62 38.50
N PRO A 176 10.12 -16.18 39.49
CA PRO A 176 11.16 -17.20 39.26
C PRO A 176 10.65 -18.55 38.74
N ALA A 177 9.35 -18.83 38.81
CA ALA A 177 8.71 -20.08 38.37
C ALA A 177 8.27 -20.04 36.89
N ALA A 178 8.83 -19.09 36.15
CA ALA A 178 8.61 -18.77 34.77
C ALA A 178 8.81 -20.00 33.84
N PRO A 179 7.74 -20.60 33.25
CA PRO A 179 7.82 -21.88 32.52
C PRO A 179 8.50 -21.82 31.14
N TRP A 180 9.38 -20.85 30.90
CA TRP A 180 9.98 -20.57 29.58
C TRP A 180 11.42 -21.05 29.43
N GLU A 181 12.06 -21.54 30.49
CA GLU A 181 13.42 -22.12 30.42
C GLU A 181 13.54 -23.25 29.38
N PRO A 182 12.57 -24.19 29.26
CA PRO A 182 12.63 -25.22 28.23
C PRO A 182 12.56 -24.65 26.80
N LEU A 183 11.78 -23.58 26.59
CA LEU A 183 11.67 -22.91 25.29
C LEU A 183 12.98 -22.18 24.94
N ILE A 184 13.58 -21.50 25.91
CA ILE A 184 14.88 -20.81 25.75
C ILE A 184 15.97 -21.82 25.38
N GLU A 185 16.01 -22.98 26.03
CA GLU A 185 16.98 -24.03 25.70
C GLU A 185 16.69 -24.71 24.36
N ALA A 186 15.43 -24.91 23.98
CA ALA A 186 15.07 -25.46 22.67
C ALA A 186 15.56 -24.57 21.52
N VAL A 187 15.40 -23.24 21.66
CA VAL A 187 15.86 -22.27 20.65
C VAL A 187 17.39 -22.22 20.54
N ARG A 188 18.12 -22.56 21.61
CA ARG A 188 19.59 -22.64 21.56
C ARG A 188 20.09 -23.65 20.53
N GLY A 189 19.38 -24.76 20.36
CA GLY A 189 19.71 -25.83 19.40
C GLY A 189 19.19 -25.58 17.98
N ALA A 190 18.23 -24.66 17.82
CA ALA A 190 17.65 -24.31 16.53
C ALA A 190 18.52 -23.29 15.79
N ALA A 191 18.77 -23.54 14.51
CA ALA A 191 19.46 -22.63 13.62
C ALA A 191 18.48 -22.06 12.60
N TRP A 192 18.49 -20.73 12.46
CA TRP A 192 17.78 -20.08 11.37
C TRP A 192 18.56 -20.23 10.05
N PRO A 193 17.87 -20.28 8.90
CA PRO A 193 18.53 -20.37 7.60
C PRO A 193 19.39 -19.13 7.35
N ALA A 194 20.56 -19.33 6.75
CA ALA A 194 21.34 -18.25 6.17
C ALA A 194 20.64 -17.78 4.89
N ALA A 195 19.86 -16.71 4.99
CA ALA A 195 19.13 -16.12 3.88
C ALA A 195 19.74 -14.76 3.52
N GLY A 196 19.99 -14.49 2.24
CA GLY A 196 20.25 -13.13 1.71
C GLY A 196 21.25 -12.24 2.48
N ASP A 197 21.05 -10.93 2.35
CA ASP A 197 21.82 -9.89 3.05
C ASP A 197 21.12 -9.50 4.39
N PRO A 198 21.80 -9.62 5.54
CA PRO A 198 21.26 -9.17 6.83
C PRO A 198 21.10 -7.64 6.95
N GLY A 199 21.79 -6.88 6.09
CA GLY A 199 21.88 -5.42 6.12
C GLY A 199 20.72 -4.66 5.49
N THR A 200 19.69 -5.32 4.95
CA THR A 200 18.56 -4.65 4.29
C THR A 200 17.82 -3.72 5.27
N ALA A 201 17.89 -2.41 5.01
CA ALA A 201 17.17 -1.42 5.80
C ALA A 201 15.66 -1.53 5.57
N GLY A 202 14.88 -1.50 6.66
CA GLY A 202 13.42 -1.58 6.58
C GLY A 202 12.79 -0.33 5.97
N VAL A 203 11.74 -0.51 5.18
CA VAL A 203 10.92 0.58 4.64
C VAL A 203 9.71 0.76 5.56
N ARG A 204 9.52 1.96 6.14
CA ARG A 204 8.37 2.25 7.01
C ARG A 204 7.20 2.83 6.22
N ARG A 205 5.98 2.71 6.77
CA ARG A 205 4.77 3.38 6.29
C ARG A 205 5.01 4.88 6.08
N GLY A 206 4.39 5.48 5.06
CA GLY A 206 4.45 6.93 4.78
C GLY A 206 5.77 7.43 4.17
N VAL A 207 6.86 6.67 4.23
CA VAL A 207 8.17 7.07 3.65
C VAL A 207 8.12 7.11 2.12
N ALA A 208 7.24 6.34 1.47
CA ALA A 208 7.06 6.37 0.02
C ALA A 208 6.40 7.68 -0.45
N ALA A 209 5.38 8.17 0.29
CA ALA A 209 4.70 9.43 -0.03
C ALA A 209 5.61 10.67 0.10
N GLU A 210 6.60 10.63 1.00
CA GLU A 210 7.62 11.68 1.13
C GLU A 210 8.74 11.62 0.07
N ARG A 211 8.89 10.50 -0.65
CA ARG A 211 10.04 10.24 -1.53
C ARG A 211 9.84 10.59 -2.99
N ASP A 212 8.60 10.64 -3.49
CA ASP A 212 8.37 10.93 -4.90
C ASP A 212 8.07 12.43 -5.12
N PRO A 213 9.02 13.22 -5.65
CA PRO A 213 8.73 14.58 -6.03
C PRO A 213 7.69 14.58 -7.16
N HIS A 214 6.82 15.59 -7.19
CA HIS A 214 5.73 15.71 -8.17
C HIS A 214 6.19 15.35 -9.58
N PHE A 215 5.41 14.57 -10.32
CA PHE A 215 5.88 13.91 -11.55
C PHE A 215 6.46 14.86 -12.60
N LEU A 216 5.95 16.09 -12.67
CA LEU A 216 6.46 17.16 -13.53
C LEU A 216 7.96 17.43 -13.28
N THR A 217 8.40 17.40 -12.02
CA THR A 217 9.80 17.61 -11.64
C THR A 217 10.71 16.47 -12.11
N ARG A 218 10.16 15.26 -12.30
CA ARG A 218 10.86 14.08 -12.81
C ARG A 218 11.04 14.10 -14.34
N ILE A 219 10.33 14.98 -15.06
CA ILE A 219 10.57 15.22 -16.48
C ILE A 219 11.85 16.06 -16.64
N ALA A 220 12.72 15.65 -17.57
CA ALA A 220 14.00 16.31 -17.81
C ALA A 220 13.81 17.76 -18.28
N ASP A 221 14.68 18.65 -17.78
CA ASP A 221 14.79 20.01 -18.32
C ASP A 221 15.45 19.96 -19.69
N ARG A 222 14.78 20.58 -20.67
CA ARG A 222 15.24 20.67 -22.05
C ARG A 222 14.97 22.08 -22.58
N PRO A 223 15.79 22.57 -23.52
CA PRO A 223 15.54 23.85 -24.16
C PRO A 223 14.17 23.86 -24.84
N ALA A 224 13.40 24.91 -24.57
CA ALA A 224 12.01 25.01 -24.98
C ALA A 224 11.89 25.03 -26.51
N THR A 225 11.35 23.94 -27.07
CA THR A 225 10.95 23.86 -28.47
C THR A 225 9.42 23.69 -28.49
N PRO A 226 8.68 24.23 -29.47
CA PRO A 226 7.26 23.91 -29.58
C PRO A 226 7.12 22.38 -29.78
N PRO A 227 6.31 21.69 -28.94
CA PRO A 227 6.14 20.26 -29.10
C PRO A 227 5.45 19.96 -30.43
N ARG A 228 5.80 18.83 -31.04
CA ARG A 228 5.08 18.33 -32.22
C ARG A 228 3.60 18.11 -31.86
N PRO A 229 2.63 18.49 -32.72
CA PRO A 229 1.20 18.34 -32.40
C PRO A 229 0.82 16.93 -31.93
N GLU A 230 1.29 15.89 -32.62
CA GLU A 230 1.05 14.48 -32.26
C GLU A 230 1.57 14.11 -30.86
N ALA A 231 2.71 14.69 -30.45
CA ALA A 231 3.27 14.49 -29.12
C ALA A 231 2.42 15.17 -28.05
N ALA A 232 1.96 16.40 -28.31
CA ALA A 232 1.05 17.12 -27.42
C ALA A 232 -0.26 16.33 -27.23
N THR A 233 -0.89 15.88 -28.31
CA THR A 233 -2.13 15.10 -28.27
C THR A 233 -1.96 13.79 -27.51
N SER A 234 -0.88 13.04 -27.77
CA SER A 234 -0.62 11.76 -27.11
C SER A 234 -0.37 11.92 -25.60
N TYR A 235 0.39 12.94 -25.22
CA TYR A 235 0.65 13.25 -23.82
C TYR A 235 -0.62 13.67 -23.09
N LEU A 236 -1.40 14.59 -23.67
CA LEU A 236 -2.66 15.06 -23.10
C LEU A 236 -3.71 13.96 -23.00
N ALA A 237 -3.76 13.02 -23.95
CA ALA A 237 -4.66 11.88 -23.88
C ALA A 237 -4.30 10.89 -22.76
N LEU A 238 -3.02 10.74 -22.41
CA LEU A 238 -2.63 9.98 -21.20
C LEU A 238 -2.94 10.77 -19.93
N LEU A 239 -2.65 12.07 -19.93
CA LEU A 239 -2.93 12.95 -18.79
C LEU A 239 -4.41 12.99 -18.44
N ASP A 240 -5.28 13.15 -19.44
CA ASP A 240 -6.73 13.19 -19.23
C ASP A 240 -7.27 11.89 -18.63
N ARG A 241 -6.73 10.73 -19.04
CA ARG A 241 -7.06 9.43 -18.43
C ARG A 241 -6.59 9.34 -16.98
N ALA A 242 -5.40 9.85 -16.68
CA ALA A 242 -4.80 9.83 -15.34
C ALA A 242 -5.47 10.80 -14.35
N LEU A 243 -6.34 11.71 -14.83
CA LEU A 243 -7.05 12.66 -13.99
C LEU A 243 -8.52 12.27 -13.77
N LEU A 244 -8.96 11.13 -14.31
CA LEU A 244 -10.36 10.71 -14.28
C LEU A 244 -10.93 10.55 -12.87
N ASP A 245 -10.10 10.17 -11.90
CA ASP A 245 -10.50 9.97 -10.51
C ASP A 245 -10.03 11.09 -9.56
N HIS A 246 -9.48 12.17 -10.11
CA HIS A 246 -8.89 13.28 -9.36
C HIS A 246 -7.74 12.81 -8.46
N HIS A 247 -7.05 11.76 -8.89
CA HIS A 247 -5.88 11.22 -8.25
C HIS A 247 -4.89 10.76 -9.32
N VAL A 248 -3.64 11.24 -9.27
CA VAL A 248 -2.62 10.71 -10.19
C VAL A 248 -1.86 9.63 -9.43
N SER A 249 -2.21 8.37 -9.72
CA SER A 249 -1.53 7.22 -9.11
C SER A 249 -0.04 7.24 -9.45
N VAL A 250 0.77 6.57 -8.63
CA VAL A 250 2.22 6.54 -8.89
C VAL A 250 2.52 5.84 -10.22
N ALA A 251 1.70 4.87 -10.63
CA ALA A 251 1.83 4.21 -11.93
C ALA A 251 1.56 5.14 -13.12
N GLU A 252 0.56 6.01 -13.01
CA GLU A 252 0.21 7.02 -14.02
C GLU A 252 1.26 8.12 -14.09
N SER A 253 1.72 8.57 -12.92
CA SER A 253 2.86 9.47 -12.76
C SER A 253 4.10 8.95 -13.52
N ASP A 254 4.48 7.68 -13.33
CA ASP A 254 5.60 7.09 -14.06
C ASP A 254 5.32 6.94 -15.57
N ALA A 255 4.08 6.63 -15.94
CA ALA A 255 3.68 6.53 -17.35
C ALA A 255 3.78 7.88 -18.06
N LEU A 256 3.37 8.97 -17.41
CA LEU A 256 3.48 10.34 -17.90
C LEU A 256 4.94 10.75 -18.10
N VAL A 257 5.80 10.46 -17.11
CA VAL A 257 7.25 10.75 -17.20
C VAL A 257 7.92 9.97 -18.33
N ARG A 258 7.65 8.65 -18.43
CA ARG A 258 8.17 7.81 -19.51
C ARG A 258 7.69 8.27 -20.88
N LEU A 259 6.41 8.61 -21.01
CA LEU A 259 5.84 9.07 -22.27
C LEU A 259 6.43 10.43 -22.67
N ALA A 260 6.58 11.37 -21.74
CA ALA A 260 7.23 12.66 -21.99
C ALA A 260 8.65 12.45 -22.54
N SER A 261 9.44 11.57 -21.91
CA SER A 261 10.78 11.23 -22.40
C SER A 261 10.77 10.64 -23.81
N ALA A 262 9.88 9.68 -24.08
CA ALA A 262 9.75 9.02 -25.38
C ALA A 262 9.30 9.97 -26.51
N LEU A 263 8.43 10.93 -26.18
CA LEU A 263 7.96 11.95 -27.11
C LEU A 263 8.95 13.11 -27.30
N GLY A 264 9.98 13.17 -26.46
CA GLY A 264 10.98 14.22 -26.47
C GLY A 264 10.62 15.47 -25.66
N LEU A 265 9.53 15.44 -24.91
CA LEU A 265 8.98 16.59 -24.17
C LEU A 265 9.85 16.97 -22.97
N GLY A 266 10.24 18.25 -22.89
CA GLY A 266 10.88 18.84 -21.72
C GLY A 266 9.87 19.27 -20.65
N ARG A 267 10.35 19.51 -19.42
CA ARG A 267 9.51 19.95 -18.30
C ARG A 267 8.66 21.18 -18.61
N GLY A 268 9.28 22.24 -19.15
CA GLY A 268 8.55 23.46 -19.50
C GLY A 268 7.56 23.29 -20.65
N GLU A 269 7.72 22.27 -21.50
CA GLU A 269 6.73 21.92 -22.53
C GLU A 269 5.53 21.20 -21.91
N ALA A 270 5.79 20.24 -21.02
CA ALA A 270 4.75 19.55 -20.27
C ALA A 270 3.92 20.54 -19.44
N GLU A 271 4.55 21.48 -18.75
CA GLU A 271 3.87 22.53 -17.97
C GLU A 271 2.97 23.42 -18.84
N ARG A 272 3.41 23.80 -20.05
CA ARG A 272 2.56 24.53 -21.01
C ARG A 272 1.35 23.70 -21.47
N LEU A 273 1.54 22.40 -21.69
CA LEU A 273 0.43 21.49 -22.02
C LEU A 273 -0.55 21.38 -20.85
N HIS A 274 -0.06 21.33 -19.61
CA HIS A 274 -0.89 21.32 -18.40
C HIS A 274 -1.73 22.58 -18.25
N LEU A 275 -1.13 23.77 -18.46
CA LEU A 275 -1.87 25.04 -18.47
C LEU A 275 -2.96 25.05 -19.57
N GLY A 276 -2.64 24.55 -20.77
CA GLY A 276 -3.60 24.43 -21.86
C GLY A 276 -4.75 23.46 -21.55
N TYR A 277 -4.45 22.33 -20.88
CA TYR A 277 -5.44 21.37 -20.40
C TYR A 277 -6.38 21.99 -19.37
N LEU A 278 -5.83 22.67 -18.35
CA LEU A 278 -6.61 23.35 -17.31
C LEU A 278 -7.51 24.44 -17.90
N ALA A 279 -7.00 25.22 -18.86
CA ALA A 279 -7.80 26.20 -19.59
C ALA A 279 -8.95 25.54 -20.39
N ALA A 280 -8.76 24.33 -20.91
CA ALA A 280 -9.83 23.60 -21.58
C ALA A 280 -10.93 23.14 -20.60
N LEU A 281 -10.57 22.72 -19.39
CA LEU A 281 -11.55 22.41 -18.34
C LEU A 281 -12.34 23.65 -17.91
N ALA A 282 -11.65 24.77 -17.66
CA ALA A 282 -12.27 26.02 -17.26
C ALA A 282 -13.29 26.51 -18.31
N ARG A 283 -13.00 26.34 -19.61
CA ARG A 283 -13.96 26.64 -20.68
C ARG A 283 -15.21 25.76 -20.64
N THR A 284 -15.07 24.48 -20.30
CA THR A 284 -16.23 23.58 -20.15
C THR A 284 -17.15 24.09 -19.04
N VAL A 285 -16.58 24.39 -17.86
CA VAL A 285 -17.32 24.98 -16.72
C VAL A 285 -18.04 26.27 -17.13
N LEU A 286 -17.32 27.20 -17.77
CA LEU A 286 -17.88 28.49 -18.23
C LEU A 286 -19.01 28.32 -19.26
N SER A 287 -19.00 27.23 -20.03
CA SER A 287 -20.04 26.94 -21.02
C SER A 287 -21.30 26.30 -20.44
N GLU A 288 -21.20 25.69 -19.26
CA GLU A 288 -22.30 24.98 -18.59
C GLU A 288 -23.13 25.92 -17.69
N GLY A 289 -22.57 27.05 -17.24
CA GLY A 289 -23.30 28.03 -16.47
C GLY A 289 -22.41 29.00 -15.66
N PRO A 290 -22.99 29.70 -14.67
CA PRO A 290 -22.22 30.51 -13.73
C PRO A 290 -21.26 29.64 -12.93
N VAL A 291 -20.00 30.05 -12.85
CA VAL A 291 -18.96 29.34 -12.09
C VAL A 291 -19.29 29.34 -10.60
N THR A 292 -19.45 28.15 -10.03
CA THR A 292 -19.71 27.93 -8.60
C THR A 292 -18.41 27.87 -7.80
N GLU A 293 -18.52 27.83 -6.46
CA GLU A 293 -17.36 27.62 -5.59
C GLU A 293 -16.80 26.19 -5.75
N ASP A 294 -17.68 25.21 -5.97
CA ASP A 294 -17.28 23.82 -6.20
C ASP A 294 -16.47 23.69 -7.50
N ASP A 295 -16.88 24.37 -8.57
CA ASP A 295 -16.12 24.41 -9.83
C ASP A 295 -14.70 24.99 -9.65
N ARG A 296 -14.58 26.05 -8.83
CA ARG A 296 -13.27 26.64 -8.51
C ARG A 296 -12.41 25.67 -7.72
N HIS A 297 -13.02 24.98 -6.75
CA HIS A 297 -12.34 23.98 -5.94
C HIS A 297 -11.84 22.80 -6.80
N GLU A 298 -12.66 22.27 -7.69
CA GLU A 298 -12.27 21.19 -8.59
C GLU A 298 -11.13 21.59 -9.53
N LEU A 299 -11.19 22.78 -10.14
CA LEU A 299 -10.11 23.29 -10.99
C LEU A 299 -8.81 23.50 -10.20
N ALA A 300 -8.89 23.95 -8.94
CA ALA A 300 -7.73 24.08 -8.07
C ALA A 300 -7.11 22.72 -7.71
N LEU A 301 -7.93 21.70 -7.45
CA LEU A 301 -7.45 20.32 -7.24
C LEU A 301 -6.73 19.80 -8.48
N VAL A 302 -7.30 19.98 -9.68
CA VAL A 302 -6.64 19.58 -10.93
C VAL A 302 -5.34 20.36 -11.15
N ALA A 303 -5.31 21.66 -10.88
CA ALA A 303 -4.08 22.45 -10.97
C ALA A 303 -2.97 21.90 -10.06
N ALA A 304 -3.31 21.53 -8.82
CA ALA A 304 -2.37 20.92 -7.88
C ALA A 304 -1.84 19.56 -8.38
N LEU A 305 -2.72 18.70 -8.90
CA LEU A 305 -2.33 17.41 -9.50
C LEU A 305 -1.45 17.55 -10.74
N LEU A 306 -1.53 18.68 -11.44
CA LEU A 306 -0.68 19.00 -12.58
C LEU A 306 0.65 19.63 -12.16
N GLY A 307 0.84 19.95 -10.87
CA GLY A 307 2.02 20.67 -10.38
C GLY A 307 2.04 22.13 -10.82
N LEU A 308 0.88 22.70 -11.10
CA LEU A 308 0.70 24.11 -11.43
C LEU A 308 0.56 24.95 -10.15
N PRO A 309 0.92 26.24 -10.19
CA PRO A 309 0.76 27.12 -9.04
C PRO A 309 -0.72 27.35 -8.71
N ALA A 310 -1.01 27.67 -7.45
CA ALA A 310 -2.37 27.74 -6.91
C ALA A 310 -3.29 28.71 -7.69
N GLU A 311 -2.74 29.82 -8.18
CA GLU A 311 -3.50 30.81 -8.94
C GLU A 311 -3.74 30.41 -10.42
N ALA A 312 -3.26 29.24 -10.87
CA ALA A 312 -3.47 28.77 -12.23
C ALA A 312 -4.95 28.52 -12.55
N ALA A 313 -5.75 28.05 -11.59
CA ALA A 313 -7.18 27.83 -11.76
C ALA A 313 -7.92 29.15 -12.01
N ASP A 314 -7.66 30.18 -11.20
CA ASP A 314 -8.25 31.51 -11.37
C ASP A 314 -7.83 32.16 -12.69
N ARG A 315 -6.55 32.00 -13.08
CA ARG A 315 -6.08 32.46 -14.40
C ARG A 315 -6.76 31.73 -15.55
N ALA A 316 -7.04 30.44 -15.41
CA ALA A 316 -7.73 29.66 -16.44
C ALA A 316 -9.19 30.13 -16.60
N LEU A 317 -9.88 30.43 -15.49
CA LEU A 317 -11.24 30.98 -15.49
C LEU A 317 -11.31 32.42 -16.01
N ALA A 318 -10.28 33.22 -15.77
CA ALA A 318 -10.17 34.61 -16.26
C ALA A 318 -9.55 34.73 -17.67
N GLY A 319 -9.10 33.61 -18.25
CA GLY A 319 -8.37 33.58 -19.51
C GLY A 319 -9.24 33.93 -20.72
N ASP A 320 -8.59 34.28 -21.83
CA ASP A 320 -9.28 34.58 -23.09
C ASP A 320 -9.98 33.32 -23.66
N PRO A 321 -11.32 33.30 -23.75
CA PRO A 321 -12.06 32.17 -24.32
C PRO A 321 -11.77 31.96 -25.81
N ALA A 322 -11.19 32.94 -26.50
CA ALA A 322 -10.79 32.84 -27.91
C ALA A 322 -9.45 32.10 -28.14
N SER A 323 -8.68 31.83 -27.09
CA SER A 323 -7.47 31.00 -27.21
C SER A 323 -7.84 29.55 -27.54
N PRO A 324 -7.32 28.97 -28.65
CA PRO A 324 -7.71 27.65 -29.09
C PRO A 324 -7.35 26.59 -28.03
N PRO A 325 -8.26 25.65 -27.72
CA PRO A 325 -7.93 24.53 -26.86
C PRO A 325 -6.80 23.70 -27.46
N PRO A 326 -5.99 23.04 -26.63
CA PRO A 326 -5.08 22.03 -27.15
C PRO A 326 -5.89 20.92 -27.84
N ASP A 327 -5.36 20.42 -28.94
CA ASP A 327 -6.01 19.40 -29.76
C ASP A 327 -5.84 18.01 -29.13
N PHE A 328 -6.86 17.56 -28.39
CA PHE A 328 -6.99 16.20 -27.89
C PHE A 328 -8.44 15.84 -27.59
N THR A 329 -8.75 14.54 -27.66
CA THR A 329 -10.07 14.01 -27.31
C THR A 329 -10.07 13.58 -25.84
N ARG A 330 -10.98 14.16 -25.04
CA ARG A 330 -11.20 13.72 -23.66
C ARG A 330 -11.77 12.31 -23.63
N PHE A 331 -11.38 11.55 -22.62
CA PHE A 331 -11.94 10.24 -22.36
C PHE A 331 -13.42 10.37 -21.99
N ARG A 332 -14.25 9.56 -22.65
CA ARG A 332 -15.67 9.41 -22.38
C ARG A 332 -16.03 7.94 -22.52
N LEU A 333 -16.90 7.47 -21.62
CA LEU A 333 -17.58 6.19 -21.79
C LEU A 333 -18.78 6.37 -22.72
N SER A 334 -19.08 5.31 -23.47
CA SER A 334 -20.29 5.21 -24.29
C SER A 334 -21.14 4.03 -23.83
N PRO A 335 -22.48 4.09 -23.98
CA PRO A 335 -23.32 2.92 -23.75
C PRO A 335 -22.82 1.70 -24.53
N GLY A 336 -22.74 0.55 -23.86
CA GLY A 336 -22.15 -0.69 -24.38
C GLY A 336 -20.65 -0.87 -24.07
N ASP A 337 -19.97 0.14 -23.51
CA ASP A 337 -18.58 0.00 -23.09
C ASP A 337 -18.45 -1.04 -21.96
N LEU A 338 -17.38 -1.84 -22.05
CA LEU A 338 -17.07 -2.87 -21.07
C LEU A 338 -16.34 -2.25 -19.86
N VAL A 339 -16.88 -2.46 -18.65
CA VAL A 339 -16.30 -2.02 -17.38
C VAL A 339 -16.00 -3.23 -16.51
N VAL A 340 -14.85 -3.24 -15.83
CA VAL A 340 -14.44 -4.33 -14.93
C VAL A 340 -14.25 -3.78 -13.53
N PHE A 341 -14.65 -4.56 -12.51
CA PHE A 341 -14.44 -4.23 -11.10
C PHE A 341 -13.37 -5.13 -10.46
N THR A 342 -12.57 -4.56 -9.56
CA THR A 342 -11.54 -5.28 -8.80
C THR A 342 -11.33 -4.69 -7.40
N GLY A 343 -10.83 -5.51 -6.48
CA GLY A 343 -10.69 -5.15 -5.06
C GLY A 343 -11.99 -5.28 -4.27
N GLU A 344 -11.89 -4.97 -2.98
CA GLU A 344 -12.99 -4.88 -2.03
C GLU A 344 -13.46 -3.42 -1.96
N MET A 345 -14.67 -3.17 -2.45
CA MET A 345 -15.27 -1.84 -2.55
C MET A 345 -16.30 -1.67 -1.43
N ASP A 346 -16.74 -0.44 -1.21
CA ASP A 346 -17.86 -0.17 -0.32
C ASP A 346 -19.15 -0.83 -0.86
N GLY A 347 -19.63 -1.82 -0.11
CA GLY A 347 -20.81 -2.62 -0.46
C GLY A 347 -20.53 -3.81 -1.40
N PRO A 348 -21.56 -4.63 -1.67
CA PRO A 348 -21.46 -5.78 -2.56
C PRO A 348 -21.07 -5.39 -3.99
N ARG A 349 -20.25 -6.22 -4.64
CA ARG A 349 -19.87 -6.01 -6.05
C ARG A 349 -21.10 -5.96 -6.97
N ASP A 350 -22.10 -6.78 -6.70
CA ASP A 350 -23.32 -6.88 -7.51
C ASP A 350 -24.05 -5.53 -7.61
N ASP A 351 -23.98 -4.70 -6.57
CA ASP A 351 -24.59 -3.36 -6.56
C ASP A 351 -23.87 -2.43 -7.53
N TRP A 352 -22.53 -2.49 -7.58
CA TRP A 352 -21.71 -1.71 -8.53
C TRP A 352 -21.93 -2.17 -9.97
N GLU A 353 -22.01 -3.48 -10.20
CA GLU A 353 -22.31 -4.04 -11.52
C GLU A 353 -23.73 -3.63 -11.97
N TRP A 354 -24.70 -3.64 -11.06
CA TRP A 354 -26.05 -3.18 -11.34
C TRP A 354 -26.11 -1.69 -11.69
N ARG A 355 -25.40 -0.83 -10.94
CA ARG A 355 -25.29 0.61 -11.25
C ARG A 355 -24.69 0.86 -12.63
N ALA A 356 -23.64 0.13 -12.99
CA ALA A 356 -23.05 0.22 -14.33
C ALA A 356 -24.03 -0.18 -15.44
N LEU A 357 -24.81 -1.26 -15.23
CA LEU A 357 -25.86 -1.68 -16.16
C LEU A 357 -26.95 -0.62 -16.33
N GLN A 358 -27.39 0.04 -15.24
CA GLN A 358 -28.39 1.11 -15.31
C GLN A 358 -27.90 2.32 -16.11
N ALA A 359 -26.60 2.63 -16.06
CA ALA A 359 -25.98 3.66 -16.88
C ALA A 359 -25.68 3.22 -18.32
N GLY A 360 -26.04 1.98 -18.70
CA GLY A 360 -25.86 1.45 -20.05
C GLY A 360 -24.47 0.86 -20.33
N TYR A 361 -23.63 0.67 -19.31
CA TYR A 361 -22.33 -0.01 -19.43
C TYR A 361 -22.48 -1.51 -19.21
N ILE A 362 -21.50 -2.29 -19.65
CA ILE A 362 -21.53 -3.76 -19.55
C ILE A 362 -20.47 -4.23 -18.55
N PRO A 363 -20.86 -4.66 -17.33
CA PRO A 363 -19.94 -5.31 -16.41
C PRO A 363 -19.30 -6.55 -17.03
N HIS A 364 -18.01 -6.70 -16.83
CA HIS A 364 -17.24 -7.80 -17.39
C HIS A 364 -16.31 -8.41 -16.33
N GLY A 365 -16.14 -9.74 -16.35
CA GLY A 365 -15.43 -10.44 -15.28
C GLY A 365 -13.90 -10.34 -15.32
N TYR A 366 -13.32 -10.08 -16.50
CA TYR A 366 -11.88 -10.10 -16.74
C TYR A 366 -11.41 -9.02 -17.72
N ILE A 367 -10.14 -8.63 -17.63
CA ILE A 367 -9.56 -7.59 -18.50
C ILE A 367 -9.24 -8.15 -19.90
N THR A 368 -9.72 -7.46 -20.93
CA THR A 368 -9.40 -7.66 -22.36
C THR A 368 -9.08 -6.32 -23.00
N ARG A 369 -8.52 -6.30 -24.22
CA ARG A 369 -8.27 -5.04 -24.96
C ARG A 369 -9.55 -4.27 -25.33
N LYS A 370 -10.73 -4.89 -25.20
CA LYS A 370 -12.03 -4.25 -25.43
C LYS A 370 -12.58 -3.55 -24.17
N VAL A 371 -12.02 -3.84 -23.00
CA VAL A 371 -12.39 -3.17 -21.76
C VAL A 371 -11.99 -1.70 -21.83
N ARG A 372 -12.89 -0.81 -21.44
CA ARG A 372 -12.71 0.65 -21.54
C ARG A 372 -12.36 1.28 -20.20
N LEU A 373 -12.76 0.67 -19.09
CA LEU A 373 -12.47 1.16 -17.74
C LEU A 373 -12.33 -0.01 -16.76
N LEU A 374 -11.37 0.11 -15.85
CA LEU A 374 -11.28 -0.70 -14.64
C LEU A 374 -11.62 0.17 -13.44
N VAL A 375 -12.59 -0.27 -12.63
CA VAL A 375 -12.89 0.33 -11.33
C VAL A 375 -12.19 -0.50 -10.27
N ALA A 376 -11.29 0.12 -9.51
CA ALA A 376 -10.49 -0.55 -8.49
C ALA A 376 -10.63 0.17 -7.16
N ALA A 377 -10.79 -0.59 -6.06
CA ALA A 377 -10.82 -0.03 -4.71
C ALA A 377 -9.56 0.80 -4.38
N ASP A 378 -8.41 0.40 -4.92
CA ASP A 378 -7.15 1.14 -4.89
C ASP A 378 -6.62 1.28 -6.34
N PRO A 379 -6.44 2.51 -6.88
CA PRO A 379 -5.95 2.73 -8.24
C PRO A 379 -4.50 2.27 -8.44
N ASP A 380 -3.70 2.18 -7.38
CA ASP A 380 -2.35 1.61 -7.38
C ASP A 380 -2.35 0.07 -7.14
N SER A 381 -3.52 -0.59 -7.04
CA SER A 381 -3.65 -2.04 -6.82
C SER A 381 -2.68 -2.88 -7.66
N LEU A 382 -2.06 -3.88 -7.01
CA LEU A 382 -1.16 -4.85 -7.64
C LEU A 382 -1.89 -6.13 -8.12
N SER A 383 -3.22 -6.11 -8.17
CA SER A 383 -4.01 -7.24 -8.66
C SER A 383 -3.66 -7.62 -10.11
N ALA A 384 -3.93 -8.87 -10.49
CA ALA A 384 -3.71 -9.33 -11.87
C ALA A 384 -4.55 -8.53 -12.88
N LYS A 385 -5.77 -8.11 -12.50
CA LYS A 385 -6.63 -7.23 -13.30
C LYS A 385 -6.00 -5.85 -13.48
N ALA A 386 -5.54 -5.22 -12.39
CA ALA A 386 -4.90 -3.90 -12.46
C ALA A 386 -3.62 -3.92 -13.30
N ARG A 387 -2.74 -4.91 -13.13
CA ARG A 387 -1.54 -5.08 -13.98
C ARG A 387 -1.91 -5.18 -15.47
N LYS A 388 -2.86 -6.06 -15.80
CA LYS A 388 -3.29 -6.25 -17.20
C LYS A 388 -3.98 -5.01 -17.78
N ALA A 389 -4.70 -4.25 -16.97
CA ALA A 389 -5.30 -2.99 -17.39
C ALA A 389 -4.21 -1.96 -17.76
N ARG A 390 -3.19 -1.82 -16.91
CA ARG A 390 -2.02 -0.96 -17.19
C ARG A 390 -1.29 -1.38 -18.47
N ASP A 391 -1.07 -2.68 -18.67
CA ASP A 391 -0.43 -3.21 -19.89
C ASP A 391 -1.21 -2.86 -21.18
N TYR A 392 -2.54 -2.75 -21.09
CA TYR A 392 -3.40 -2.38 -22.21
C TYR A 392 -3.69 -0.88 -22.28
N GLY A 393 -3.17 -0.07 -21.35
CA GLY A 393 -3.46 1.36 -21.26
C GLY A 393 -4.92 1.66 -20.93
N ILE A 394 -5.61 0.74 -20.26
CA ILE A 394 -6.99 0.91 -19.78
C ILE A 394 -6.94 1.76 -18.51
N PRO A 395 -7.69 2.87 -18.43
CA PRO A 395 -7.75 3.71 -17.24
C PRO A 395 -8.28 2.91 -16.04
N ILE A 396 -7.67 3.18 -14.88
CA ILE A 396 -8.07 2.62 -13.59
C ILE A 396 -8.60 3.78 -12.75
N VAL A 397 -9.80 3.66 -12.19
CA VAL A 397 -10.41 4.71 -11.37
C VAL A 397 -10.94 4.15 -10.07
N THR A 398 -11.07 5.01 -9.06
CA THR A 398 -11.73 4.67 -7.79
C THR A 398 -13.24 4.45 -7.96
N PRO A 399 -13.91 3.74 -7.03
CA PRO A 399 -15.37 3.59 -7.04
C PRO A 399 -16.11 4.93 -6.97
N ASP A 400 -15.59 5.90 -6.21
CA ASP A 400 -16.16 7.25 -6.09
C ASP A 400 -16.09 8.02 -7.40
N ALA A 401 -14.96 7.93 -8.10
CA ALA A 401 -14.82 8.51 -9.43
C ALA A 401 -15.78 7.88 -10.42
N PHE A 402 -15.92 6.55 -10.39
CA PHE A 402 -16.90 5.87 -11.21
C PHE A 402 -18.33 6.29 -10.86
N ALA A 403 -18.66 6.47 -9.58
CA ALA A 403 -19.96 6.98 -9.15
C ALA A 403 -20.26 8.36 -9.75
N ARG A 404 -19.30 9.29 -9.74
CA ARG A 404 -19.44 10.61 -10.38
C ARG A 404 -19.64 10.51 -11.90
N MET A 405 -19.05 9.52 -12.56
CA MET A 405 -19.25 9.27 -13.99
C MET A 405 -20.65 8.76 -14.34
N LEU A 406 -21.41 8.22 -13.38
CA LEU A 406 -22.76 7.71 -13.61
C LEU A 406 -23.83 8.81 -13.62
N GLY A 407 -23.50 10.01 -13.11
CA GLY A 407 -24.45 11.09 -12.84
C GLY A 407 -24.91 11.06 -11.39
#